data_AF-A0A6G3UB58-F1
#
_entry.id   AF-A0A6G3UB58-F1
#
_cell.length_a   1.000
_cell.length_b   1.000
_cell.length_c   1.000
_cell.angle_alpha   90.00
_cell.angle_beta   90.00
_cell.angle_gamma   90.00
#
_symmetry.space_group_name_H-M   'P 1'
#
loop_
_entity.id
_entity.type
_entity.pdbx_description
1 polymer ?
#
loop_
_entity_poly.entity_id
_entity_poly.type
_entity_poly.pdbx_seq_one_letter_code
_entity_poly.pdbx_strand_id
1 'polypeptide(L)'
;PVFGPLGDRRRFGTEFADPAAMQRRDCLDATPRGTARLVPCGGRYEEQVLGFTRLGEEDVPRAGAGRGAAVEVCAREVPPRDYGFDPSLYVSGAWTSDKPPQTGPHVAVCTVKRRNGGTMEGTEP
;
A
#
# COMPACT_ATOMS: atom_id res chain seq x y z
N PRO A 1 2.30 19.07 -15.42
CA PRO A 1 3.10 20.05 -14.65
C PRO A 1 2.72 20.00 -13.16
N VAL A 2 3.69 19.81 -12.28
CA VAL A 2 3.46 19.86 -10.83
C VAL A 2 3.58 21.32 -10.40
N PHE A 3 2.50 21.89 -9.89
CA PHE A 3 2.48 23.26 -9.37
C PHE A 3 2.56 23.23 -7.85
N GLY A 4 3.54 23.96 -7.29
CA GLY A 4 3.80 24.07 -5.85
C GLY A 4 5.24 23.70 -5.50
N PRO A 5 5.77 24.22 -4.37
CA PRO A 5 7.09 23.81 -3.89
C PRO A 5 7.08 22.31 -3.66
N LEU A 6 8.02 21.60 -4.31
CA LEU A 6 8.31 20.21 -4.00
C LEU A 6 8.83 20.20 -2.56
N GLY A 7 8.01 19.73 -1.62
CA GLY A 7 8.45 19.55 -0.24
C GLY A 7 9.67 18.63 -0.16
N ASP A 8 10.30 18.58 1.01
CA ASP A 8 11.47 17.72 1.20
C ASP A 8 11.17 16.26 0.86
N ARG A 9 12.18 15.58 0.30
CA ARG A 9 12.10 14.12 0.10
C ARG A 9 11.84 13.44 1.44
N ARG A 10 10.83 12.58 1.49
CA ARG A 10 10.56 11.74 2.66
C ARG A 10 11.80 10.90 2.97
N ARG A 11 12.18 10.86 4.25
CA ARG A 11 13.36 10.12 4.69
C ARG A 11 13.05 8.62 4.76
N PHE A 12 13.90 7.80 4.17
CA PHE A 12 13.86 6.35 4.38
C PHE A 12 14.01 6.01 5.88
N GLY A 13 13.41 4.90 6.29
CA GLY A 13 13.30 4.48 7.68
C GLY A 13 12.13 5.12 8.43
N THR A 14 11.41 6.07 7.81
CA THR A 14 10.23 6.70 8.43
C THR A 14 9.04 5.73 8.43
N GLU A 15 8.44 5.53 9.60
CA GLU A 15 7.17 4.81 9.71
C GLU A 15 5.99 5.71 9.34
N PHE A 16 5.04 5.15 8.59
CA PHE A 16 3.79 5.80 8.27
C PHE A 16 2.85 5.73 9.48
N ALA A 17 2.60 6.89 10.10
CA ALA A 17 1.57 7.04 11.13
C ALA A 17 0.14 6.93 10.56
N ASP A 18 -0.01 7.18 9.25
CA ASP A 18 -1.26 7.05 8.52
C ASP A 18 -0.96 6.57 7.09
N PRO A 19 -1.51 5.42 6.64
CA PRO A 19 -1.36 4.97 5.27
C PRO A 19 -1.81 5.99 4.22
N ALA A 20 -2.70 6.93 4.57
CA ALA A 20 -3.10 8.01 3.67
C ALA A 20 -1.93 8.91 3.22
N ALA A 21 -0.79 8.89 3.93
CA ALA A 21 0.42 9.63 3.57
C ALA A 21 1.36 8.86 2.61
N MET A 22 1.03 7.61 2.29
CA MET A 22 1.75 6.82 1.29
C MET A 22 1.54 7.42 -0.11
N GLN A 23 2.47 7.14 -1.01
CA GLN A 23 2.45 7.57 -2.40
C GLN A 23 2.71 6.39 -3.32
N ARG A 24 2.19 6.46 -4.54
CA ARG A 24 2.48 5.46 -5.58
C ARG A 24 3.99 5.31 -5.76
N ARG A 25 4.46 4.06 -5.88
CA ARG A 25 5.86 3.62 -5.93
C ARG A 25 6.64 3.73 -4.62
N ASP A 26 5.99 3.99 -3.49
CA ASP A 26 6.65 3.77 -2.21
C ASP A 26 6.93 2.29 -2.01
N CYS A 27 8.17 1.98 -1.62
CA CYS A 27 8.58 0.65 -1.19
C CYS A 27 8.54 0.58 0.33
N LEU A 28 7.95 -0.48 0.85
CA LEU A 28 7.50 -0.59 2.23
C LEU A 28 8.01 -1.89 2.85
N ASP A 29 8.41 -1.80 4.10
CA ASP A 29 8.47 -2.95 5.01
C ASP A 29 7.29 -2.88 5.97
N ALA A 30 6.60 -4.00 6.19
CA ALA A 30 5.67 -4.10 7.29
C ALA A 30 6.44 -4.18 8.62
N THR A 31 5.92 -3.52 9.65
CA THR A 31 6.47 -3.60 11.00
C THR A 31 5.68 -4.58 11.84
N PRO A 32 6.28 -5.15 12.92
CA PRO A 32 5.55 -6.00 13.87
C PRO A 32 4.36 -5.32 14.55
N ARG A 33 4.30 -3.98 14.50
CA ARG A 33 3.20 -3.17 15.07
C ARG A 33 2.04 -2.98 14.10
N GLY A 34 2.10 -3.59 12.91
CA GLY A 34 1.09 -3.39 11.87
C GLY A 34 1.19 -2.02 11.20
N THR A 35 2.32 -1.31 11.29
CA THR A 35 2.60 -0.10 10.52
C THR A 35 3.49 -0.43 9.32
N ALA A 36 3.64 0.52 8.39
CA ALA A 36 4.56 0.38 7.26
C ALA A 36 5.72 1.36 7.43
N ARG A 37 6.92 0.96 7.01
CA ARG A 37 8.12 1.79 6.99
C ARG A 37 8.56 2.04 5.56
N LEU A 38 8.83 3.30 5.21
CA LEU A 38 9.37 3.67 3.91
C LEU A 38 10.82 3.19 3.78
N VAL A 39 11.13 2.41 2.75
CA VAL A 39 12.47 1.88 2.47
C VAL A 39 12.92 2.14 1.04
N PRO A 40 14.24 2.09 0.74
CA PRO A 40 14.73 2.26 -0.62
C PRO A 40 14.30 1.11 -1.53
N CYS A 41 13.66 1.43 -2.66
CA CYS A 41 13.30 0.43 -3.67
C CYS A 41 14.50 -0.25 -4.35
N GLY A 42 15.69 0.35 -4.28
CA GLY A 42 16.92 -0.27 -4.82
C GLY A 42 17.44 -1.44 -3.98
N GLY A 43 16.85 -1.70 -2.81
CA GLY A 43 17.20 -2.81 -1.93
C GLY A 43 16.09 -3.87 -1.87
N ARG A 44 16.01 -4.54 -0.72
CA ARG A 44 14.93 -5.47 -0.38
C ARG A 44 13.79 -4.70 0.29
N TYR A 45 12.57 -5.02 -0.08
CA TYR A 45 11.35 -4.47 0.53
C TYR A 45 10.23 -5.51 0.43
N GLU A 46 9.19 -5.38 1.23
CA GLU A 46 8.12 -6.36 1.29
C GLU A 46 6.97 -6.02 0.35
N GLU A 47 6.63 -4.74 0.23
CA GLU A 47 5.51 -4.28 -0.58
C GLU A 47 5.83 -3.01 -1.38
N GLN A 48 5.21 -2.82 -2.54
CA GLN A 48 5.23 -1.55 -3.28
C GLN A 48 3.81 -1.00 -3.48
N VAL A 49 3.63 0.30 -3.28
CA VAL A 49 2.33 0.97 -3.50
C VAL A 49 2.04 1.11 -5.00
N LEU A 50 0.95 0.50 -5.45
CA LEU A 50 0.47 0.59 -6.84
C LEU A 50 -0.53 1.73 -7.04
N GLY A 51 -1.37 1.98 -6.03
CA GLY A 51 -2.44 2.96 -6.13
C GLY A 51 -3.34 3.02 -4.91
N PHE A 52 -4.50 3.64 -5.10
CA PHE A 52 -5.48 3.90 -4.04
C PHE A 52 -6.87 3.56 -4.59
N THR A 53 -7.72 3.02 -3.73
CA THR A 53 -9.12 2.76 -4.06
C THR A 53 -10.03 3.16 -2.92
N ARG A 54 -11.31 3.41 -3.21
CA ARG A 54 -12.33 3.67 -2.19
C ARG A 54 -12.87 2.34 -1.68
N LEU A 55 -13.06 2.25 -0.37
CA LEU A 55 -13.80 1.16 0.25
C LEU A 55 -15.29 1.55 0.30
N GLY A 56 -16.17 0.62 -0.09
CA GLY A 56 -17.60 0.80 0.07
C GLY A 56 -18.00 0.77 1.54
N GLU A 57 -19.18 1.32 1.87
CA GLU A 57 -19.68 1.37 3.26
C GLU A 57 -19.75 -0.01 3.93
N GLU A 58 -20.00 -1.07 3.15
CA GLU A 58 -20.02 -2.46 3.61
C GLU A 58 -18.61 -3.03 3.91
N ASP A 59 -17.59 -2.57 3.19
CA ASP A 59 -16.21 -3.05 3.34
C ASP A 59 -15.49 -2.39 4.52
N VAL A 60 -15.94 -1.21 4.93
CA VAL A 60 -15.28 -0.37 5.94
C VAL A 60 -15.21 -1.03 7.31
N PRO A 61 -16.32 -1.55 7.89
CA PRO A 61 -16.25 -2.27 9.17
C PRO A 61 -15.35 -3.50 9.08
N ARG A 62 -15.38 -4.22 7.95
CA ARG A 62 -14.61 -5.45 7.76
C ARG A 62 -13.11 -5.16 7.56
N ALA A 63 -12.78 -4.08 6.88
CA ALA A 63 -11.42 -3.60 6.70
C ALA A 63 -10.81 -3.09 8.02
N GLY A 64 -11.62 -2.44 8.87
CA GLY A 64 -11.20 -2.03 10.22
C GLY A 64 -10.94 -3.21 11.17
N ALA A 65 -11.61 -4.34 10.96
CA ALA A 65 -11.37 -5.59 11.70
C ALA A 65 -10.16 -6.40 11.19
N GLY A 66 -9.58 -6.00 10.06
CA GLY A 66 -8.44 -6.65 9.44
C GLY A 66 -8.37 -6.37 7.93
N ARG A 67 -7.18 -6.56 7.34
CA ARG A 67 -6.90 -6.09 5.96
C ARG A 67 -7.57 -6.91 4.84
N GLY A 68 -8.19 -8.04 5.16
CA GLY A 68 -8.67 -9.01 4.16
C GLY A 68 -9.64 -8.41 3.14
N ALA A 69 -10.67 -7.68 3.58
CA ALA A 69 -11.63 -7.04 2.68
C ALA A 69 -10.97 -5.99 1.77
N ALA A 70 -10.08 -5.17 2.33
CA ALA A 70 -9.34 -4.19 1.56
C ALA A 70 -8.42 -4.84 0.52
N VAL A 71 -7.82 -6.00 0.82
CA VAL A 71 -7.04 -6.78 -0.15
C VAL A 71 -7.90 -7.27 -1.31
N GLU A 72 -9.12 -7.75 -1.05
CA GLU A 72 -10.06 -8.18 -2.11
C GLU A 72 -10.45 -7.02 -3.02
N VAL A 73 -10.78 -5.85 -2.45
CA VAL A 73 -11.07 -4.64 -3.24
C VAL A 73 -9.83 -4.24 -4.04
N CYS A 74 -8.64 -4.21 -3.45
CA CYS A 74 -7.41 -3.89 -4.17
C CYS A 74 -7.08 -4.89 -5.28
N ALA A 75 -7.35 -6.18 -5.09
CA ALA A 75 -7.15 -7.19 -6.13
C ALA A 75 -8.10 -7.02 -7.33
N ARG A 76 -9.25 -6.37 -7.14
CA ARG A 76 -10.21 -6.08 -8.21
C ARG A 76 -9.93 -4.73 -8.88
N GLU A 77 -9.74 -3.68 -8.08
CA GLU A 77 -9.69 -2.29 -8.56
C GLU A 77 -8.28 -1.85 -8.96
N VAL A 78 -7.23 -2.41 -8.35
CA VAL A 78 -5.82 -2.07 -8.59
C VAL A 78 -4.97 -3.35 -8.68
N PRO A 79 -5.27 -4.25 -9.63
CA PRO A 79 -4.60 -5.55 -9.69
C PRO A 79 -3.13 -5.41 -10.14
N PRO A 80 -2.17 -6.09 -9.48
CA PRO A 80 -0.76 -6.02 -9.85
C PRO A 80 -0.43 -6.33 -11.31
N ARG A 81 -1.22 -7.19 -11.96
CA ARG A 81 -1.05 -7.54 -13.38
C ARG A 81 -1.14 -6.32 -14.31
N ASP A 82 -1.96 -5.33 -13.96
CA ASP A 82 -2.15 -4.11 -14.76
C ASP A 82 -0.91 -3.19 -14.69
N TYR A 83 0.02 -3.51 -13.79
CA TYR A 83 1.29 -2.83 -13.59
C TYR A 83 2.48 -3.71 -14.02
N GLY A 84 2.25 -4.85 -14.68
CA GLY A 84 3.30 -5.73 -15.21
C GLY A 84 3.83 -6.79 -14.24
N PHE A 85 3.23 -6.95 -13.07
CA PHE A 85 3.62 -8.01 -12.12
C PHE A 85 2.98 -9.35 -12.48
N ASP A 86 3.80 -10.41 -12.54
CA ASP A 86 3.33 -11.77 -12.81
C ASP A 86 2.40 -12.28 -11.69
N PRO A 87 1.12 -12.59 -11.96
CA PRO A 87 0.16 -13.04 -10.94
C PRO A 87 0.54 -14.38 -10.30
N SER A 88 1.43 -15.16 -10.91
CA SER A 88 1.98 -16.40 -10.36
C SER A 88 2.95 -16.13 -9.21
N LEU A 89 3.62 -14.98 -9.25
CA LEU A 89 4.66 -14.58 -8.30
C LEU A 89 4.19 -13.51 -7.31
N TYR A 90 3.23 -12.68 -7.70
CA TYR A 90 2.80 -11.50 -6.97
C TYR A 90 1.31 -11.50 -6.66
N VAL A 91 0.95 -10.85 -5.55
CA VAL A 91 -0.42 -10.70 -5.06
C VAL A 91 -0.65 -9.27 -4.55
N SER A 92 -1.91 -8.87 -4.47
CA SER A 92 -2.30 -7.61 -3.85
C SER A 92 -2.08 -7.65 -2.33
N GLY A 93 -1.65 -6.52 -1.79
CA GLY A 93 -1.75 -6.15 -0.39
C GLY A 93 -2.62 -4.91 -0.24
N ALA A 94 -2.90 -4.55 1.02
CA ALA A 94 -3.66 -3.35 1.33
C ALA A 94 -3.24 -2.76 2.67
N TRP A 95 -3.25 -1.43 2.74
CA TRP A 95 -3.12 -0.66 3.98
C TRP A 95 -4.34 0.24 4.15
N THR A 96 -4.86 0.29 5.37
CA THR A 96 -6.02 1.09 5.76
C THR A 96 -5.67 1.91 6.99
N SER A 97 -6.23 3.10 7.13
CA SER A 97 -6.06 3.90 8.34
C SER A 97 -6.87 3.28 9.49
N ASP A 98 -6.25 3.17 10.67
CA ASP A 98 -6.91 2.69 11.90
C ASP A 98 -7.76 3.78 12.58
N LYS A 99 -7.75 5.00 12.03
CA LYS A 99 -8.50 6.12 12.61
C LYS A 99 -10.02 5.87 12.48
N PRO A 100 -10.80 6.10 13.54
CA PRO A 100 -12.24 5.95 13.50
C PRO A 100 -12.86 6.83 12.41
N PRO A 101 -13.98 6.39 11.81
CA PRO A 101 -14.61 7.04 10.67
C PRO A 101 -14.98 8.49 11.01
N GLN A 102 -14.21 9.46 10.51
CA GLN A 102 -14.58 10.87 10.52
C GLN A 102 -15.00 11.24 9.10
N THR A 103 -16.27 10.99 8.77
CA THR A 103 -17.06 11.64 7.70
C THR A 103 -16.33 11.91 6.36
N GLY A 104 -15.50 10.99 5.89
CA GLY A 104 -14.72 11.11 4.66
C GLY A 104 -14.61 9.79 3.90
N PRO A 105 -14.27 9.81 2.60
CA PRO A 105 -14.16 8.60 1.80
C PRO A 105 -13.10 7.67 2.38
N HIS A 106 -13.50 6.44 2.65
CA HIS A 106 -12.59 5.39 3.11
C HIS A 106 -11.68 4.98 1.97
N VAL A 107 -10.37 5.13 2.16
CA VAL A 107 -9.38 4.80 1.13
C VAL A 107 -8.54 3.64 1.61
N ALA A 108 -8.38 2.65 0.75
CA ALA A 108 -7.34 1.63 0.88
C ALA A 108 -6.16 1.99 -0.02
N VAL A 109 -4.96 1.85 0.53
CA VAL A 109 -3.72 1.90 -0.26
C VAL A 109 -3.46 0.50 -0.78
N CYS A 110 -3.47 0.33 -2.09
CA CYS A 110 -3.28 -0.95 -2.73
C CYS A 110 -1.79 -1.16 -3.04
N THR A 111 -1.27 -2.27 -2.55
CA THR A 111 0.13 -2.65 -2.73
C THR A 111 0.25 -3.94 -3.53
N VAL A 112 1.46 -4.19 -4.03
CA VAL A 112 1.89 -5.50 -4.51
C VAL A 112 2.92 -6.07 -3.56
N LYS A 113 2.89 -7.39 -3.39
CA LYS A 113 3.88 -8.15 -2.63
C LYS A 113 4.08 -9.54 -3.23
N ARG A 114 5.16 -10.21 -2.84
CA ARG A 114 5.40 -11.60 -3.27
C ARG A 114 4.35 -12.54 -2.68
N ARG A 115 3.83 -13.44 -3.51
CA ARG A 115 2.87 -14.48 -3.11
C ARG A 115 3.44 -15.41 -2.03
N ASN A 116 4.74 -15.70 -2.07
CA ASN A 116 5.40 -16.58 -1.11
C ASN A 116 5.77 -15.88 0.21
N GLY A 117 5.40 -14.61 0.40
CA GLY A 117 5.76 -13.82 1.59
C GLY A 117 7.22 -13.39 1.66
N GLY A 118 8.00 -13.61 0.60
CA GLY A 118 9.37 -13.12 0.50
C GLY A 118 9.44 -11.63 0.17
N THR A 119 10.66 -11.09 0.18
CA THR A 119 10.92 -9.71 -0.23
C THR A 119 10.94 -9.57 -1.76
N MET A 120 10.48 -8.44 -2.23
CA MET A 120 10.76 -7.90 -3.56
C MET A 120 12.21 -7.39 -3.60
N GLU A 121 12.82 -7.37 -4.79
CA GLU A 121 14.22 -6.95 -4.97
C GLU A 121 14.37 -5.99 -6.14
N GLY A 122 15.07 -4.87 -5.90
CA GLY A 122 15.37 -3.89 -6.94
C GLY A 122 14.13 -3.18 -7.50
N THR A 123 14.31 -2.55 -8.67
CA THR A 123 13.22 -1.84 -9.35
C THR A 123 12.42 -2.85 -10.18
N GLU A 124 11.52 -3.57 -9.51
CA GLU A 124 10.50 -4.37 -10.17
C GLU A 124 9.67 -3.48 -11.16
N PRO A 125 8.98 -4.09 -12.15
CA PRO A 125 8.68 -3.52 -13.48
C PRO A 125 8.14 -2.08 -13.58
#